data_AF-A0AAV1NKL5-F1
#
_entry.id   AF-A0AAV1NKL5-F1
#
_cell.length_a   1.000
_cell.length_b   1.000
_cell.length_c   1.000
_cell.angle_alpha   90.00
_cell.angle_beta   90.00
_cell.angle_gamma   90.00
#
_symmetry.space_group_name_H-M   'P 1'
#
loop_
_entity.id
_entity.type
_entity.pdbx_description
1 polymer ?
#
loop_
_entity_poly.entity_id
_entity_poly.type
_entity_poly.pdbx_seq_one_letter_code
_entity_poly.pdbx_strand_id
1 'polypeptide(L)'
;MPVFYSPVPENLQMGLAYMGGSVFTNNRTGDSDFIREQEDVSVVNELVSHLPLQMLLYFNMFYFPCWWFAAVFMLEVKFYYLPGYYQALLITGMILFTVIEVVRLYLGYIGNLEEKTPELAAFWLLSFMFQLPVLLFFLTDEGIIILPLERAVHSLYLFFLLAQILASFLALRTMTQKLTLLFHLRQFGKVDNFRHTRMNPAHGLPYHRSVLPMSPTRDMNH
;
A
#
# COMPACT_ATOMS: atom_id res chain seq x y z
N MET A 1 -8.76 -53.13 30.15
CA MET A 1 -10.18 -52.93 29.77
C MET A 1 -10.34 -51.49 29.31
N PRO A 2 -10.74 -51.23 28.06
CA PRO A 2 -10.89 -49.86 27.56
C PRO A 2 -12.21 -49.25 28.00
N VAL A 3 -12.19 -47.99 28.41
CA VAL A 3 -13.36 -47.18 28.78
C VAL A 3 -13.82 -46.42 27.54
N PHE A 4 -15.02 -46.74 27.06
CA PHE A 4 -15.70 -46.03 25.98
C PHE A 4 -16.27 -44.70 26.51
N TYR A 5 -15.91 -43.58 25.88
CA TYR A 5 -16.69 -42.35 25.95
C TYR A 5 -17.54 -42.22 24.66
N SER A 6 -18.83 -42.01 24.86
CA SER A 6 -19.83 -41.78 23.82
C SER A 6 -19.62 -40.41 23.15
N PRO A 7 -19.72 -40.27 21.82
CA PRO A 7 -19.66 -38.97 21.16
C PRO A 7 -21.00 -38.24 21.32
N VAL A 8 -20.95 -37.01 21.85
CA VAL A 8 -22.06 -36.06 21.85
C VAL A 8 -22.21 -35.49 20.43
N PRO A 9 -23.44 -35.37 19.89
CA PRO A 9 -23.63 -34.96 18.50
C PRO A 9 -23.43 -33.44 18.31
N GLU A 10 -22.61 -33.09 17.31
CA GLU A 10 -22.15 -31.72 16.99
C GLU A 10 -23.26 -30.78 16.48
N ASN A 11 -24.42 -31.32 16.10
CA ASN A 11 -25.52 -30.57 15.51
C ASN A 11 -26.26 -29.64 16.48
N LEU A 12 -26.14 -29.86 17.79
CA LEU A 12 -26.82 -29.04 18.82
C LEU A 12 -26.05 -27.75 19.16
N GLN A 13 -24.73 -27.73 18.97
CA GLN A 13 -23.92 -26.54 19.29
C GLN A 13 -24.10 -25.42 18.25
N MET A 14 -24.27 -25.76 16.98
CA MET A 14 -24.48 -24.77 15.91
C MET A 14 -25.88 -24.15 15.93
N GLY A 15 -26.90 -24.87 16.40
CA GLY A 15 -28.27 -24.34 16.51
C GLY A 15 -28.42 -23.25 17.57
N LEU A 16 -27.76 -23.41 18.73
CA LEU A 16 -27.86 -22.46 19.84
C LEU A 16 -27.03 -21.19 19.59
N ALA A 17 -25.90 -21.29 18.91
CA ALA A 17 -25.09 -20.12 18.52
C ALA A 17 -25.83 -19.21 17.51
N TYR A 18 -26.68 -19.78 16.64
CA TYR A 18 -27.45 -19.02 15.65
C TYR A 18 -28.67 -18.32 16.26
N MET A 19 -29.25 -18.87 17.33
CA MET A 19 -30.44 -18.30 17.98
C MET A 19 -30.13 -17.13 18.94
N GLY A 20 -28.91 -17.03 19.44
CA GLY A 20 -28.52 -15.95 20.37
C GLY A 20 -28.35 -14.56 19.74
N GLY A 21 -28.07 -14.48 18.43
CA GLY A 21 -27.80 -13.21 17.73
C GLY A 21 -29.05 -12.50 17.18
N SER A 22 -30.17 -13.20 17.04
CA SER A 22 -31.37 -12.70 16.36
C SER A 22 -32.23 -11.75 17.22
N VAL A 23 -32.06 -11.78 18.55
CA VAL A 23 -32.97 -11.07 19.47
C VAL A 23 -32.51 -9.64 19.79
N PHE A 24 -31.27 -9.26 19.48
CA PHE A 24 -30.73 -7.92 19.79
C PHE A 24 -30.54 -6.99 18.58
N THR A 25 -30.93 -7.40 17.37
CA THR A 25 -30.66 -6.62 16.13
C THR A 25 -31.82 -5.73 15.68
N ASN A 26 -32.99 -5.80 16.33
CA ASN A 26 -34.20 -5.17 15.80
C ASN A 26 -34.55 -3.82 16.45
N ASN A 27 -33.62 -2.87 16.40
CA ASN A 27 -33.96 -1.44 16.51
C ASN A 27 -32.96 -0.60 15.71
N ARG A 28 -33.05 -0.68 14.37
CA ARG A 28 -32.11 -0.07 13.43
C ARG A 28 -32.83 0.98 12.59
N THR A 29 -32.75 2.24 13.02
CA THR A 29 -33.13 3.42 12.23
C THR A 29 -32.06 3.68 11.15
N GLY A 30 -32.47 3.72 9.88
CA GLY A 30 -31.59 3.74 8.71
C GLY A 30 -30.65 4.94 8.57
N ASP A 31 -30.76 5.97 9.41
CA ASP A 31 -29.85 7.13 9.41
C ASP A 31 -28.51 6.86 10.11
N SER A 32 -28.49 5.97 11.10
CA SER A 32 -27.23 5.59 11.77
C SER A 32 -26.37 4.64 10.95
N ASP A 33 -26.93 3.98 9.93
CA ASP A 33 -26.20 3.06 9.05
C ASP A 33 -25.32 3.81 8.07
N PHE A 34 -25.78 4.94 7.51
CA PHE A 34 -24.96 5.72 6.60
C PHE A 34 -23.80 6.42 7.32
N ILE A 35 -24.04 6.95 8.53
CA ILE A 35 -22.99 7.57 9.35
C ILE A 35 -22.04 6.51 9.90
N ARG A 36 -22.52 5.36 10.40
CA ARG A 36 -21.63 4.26 10.82
C ARG A 36 -20.89 3.62 9.66
N GLU A 37 -21.47 3.46 8.48
CA GLU A 37 -20.74 2.91 7.33
C GLU A 37 -19.65 3.89 6.88
N GLN A 38 -19.92 5.20 6.90
CA GLN A 38 -18.91 6.19 6.53
C GLN A 38 -17.81 6.35 7.59
N GLU A 39 -18.15 6.26 8.87
CA GLU A 39 -17.23 6.33 10.01
C GLU A 39 -16.47 4.99 10.19
N ASP A 40 -17.12 3.84 10.00
CA ASP A 40 -16.46 2.52 9.95
C ASP A 40 -15.54 2.44 8.74
N VAL A 41 -15.91 2.99 7.57
CA VAL A 41 -15.00 3.05 6.42
C VAL A 41 -13.82 3.99 6.68
N SER A 42 -14.00 5.13 7.34
CA SER A 42 -12.87 6.02 7.66
C SER A 42 -11.96 5.42 8.74
N VAL A 43 -12.53 4.79 9.77
CA VAL A 43 -11.78 4.12 10.85
C VAL A 43 -11.10 2.87 10.33
N VAL A 44 -11.72 2.10 9.43
CA VAL A 44 -11.07 0.98 8.74
C VAL A 44 -9.94 1.51 7.85
N ASN A 45 -10.14 2.61 7.10
CA ASN A 45 -9.08 3.19 6.28
C ASN A 45 -7.90 3.72 7.13
N GLU A 46 -8.18 4.25 8.32
CA GLU A 46 -7.18 4.67 9.31
C GLU A 46 -6.45 3.48 9.95
N LEU A 47 -7.13 2.34 10.16
CA LEU A 47 -6.57 1.08 10.65
C LEU A 47 -5.76 0.30 9.59
N VAL A 48 -5.91 0.68 8.32
CA VAL A 48 -5.37 -0.02 7.15
C VAL A 48 -4.02 0.58 6.70
N SER A 49 -3.78 1.88 6.97
CA SER A 49 -2.49 2.55 6.75
C SER A 49 -1.46 2.22 7.84
N HIS A 50 -0.17 2.11 7.50
CA HIS A 50 0.87 1.82 8.50
C HIS A 50 1.21 3.08 9.30
N LEU A 51 0.47 3.31 10.40
CA LEU A 51 0.53 4.53 11.24
C LEU A 51 1.97 5.02 11.57
N PRO A 52 2.94 4.16 11.94
CA PRO A 52 4.32 4.61 12.19
C PRO A 52 5.00 5.22 10.97
N LEU A 53 4.76 4.67 9.77
CA LEU A 53 5.37 5.18 8.54
C LEU A 53 4.84 6.58 8.21
N GLN A 54 3.55 6.81 8.39
CA GLN A 54 2.91 8.10 8.16
C GLN A 54 3.42 9.19 9.12
N MET A 55 3.61 8.83 10.39
CA MET A 55 4.21 9.73 11.38
C MET A 55 5.65 10.11 11.01
N LEU A 56 6.46 9.16 10.55
CA LEU A 56 7.83 9.42 10.10
C LEU A 56 7.86 10.31 8.86
N LEU A 57 6.99 10.07 7.88
CA LEU A 57 6.86 10.90 6.68
C LEU A 57 6.46 12.34 7.03
N TYR A 58 5.52 12.50 7.95
CA TYR A 58 5.09 13.81 8.44
C TYR A 58 6.26 14.59 9.05
N PHE A 59 7.02 13.99 9.98
CA PHE A 59 8.19 14.67 10.54
C PHE A 59 9.25 14.98 9.50
N ASN A 60 9.47 14.07 8.55
CA ASN A 60 10.44 14.28 7.49
C ASN A 60 10.05 15.47 6.59
N MET A 61 8.75 15.64 6.28
CA MET A 61 8.24 16.78 5.50
C MET A 61 8.59 18.14 6.13
N PHE A 62 8.53 18.28 7.46
CA PHE A 62 8.92 19.52 8.15
C PHE A 62 10.43 19.64 8.35
N TYR A 63 11.11 18.52 8.58
CA TYR A 63 12.56 18.51 8.76
C TYR A 63 13.30 18.84 7.46
N PHE A 64 12.77 18.42 6.32
CA PHE A 64 13.43 18.57 5.03
C PHE A 64 13.77 20.02 4.65
N PRO A 65 12.86 21.02 4.73
CA PRO A 65 13.22 22.42 4.50
C PRO A 65 14.35 22.90 5.40
N CYS A 66 14.31 22.57 6.70
CA CYS A 66 15.34 22.94 7.67
C CYS A 66 16.70 22.31 7.31
N TRP A 67 16.69 21.02 6.97
CA TRP A 67 17.86 20.28 6.50
C TRP A 67 18.44 20.92 5.24
N TRP A 68 17.59 21.28 4.27
CA TRP A 68 17.99 21.85 3.00
C TRP A 68 18.68 23.21 3.18
N PHE A 69 18.07 24.11 3.96
CA PHE A 69 18.68 25.41 4.28
C PHE A 69 20.02 25.27 4.99
N ALA A 70 20.10 24.37 5.98
CA ALA A 70 21.35 24.11 6.68
C ALA A 70 22.42 23.58 5.70
N ALA A 71 22.08 22.60 4.88
CA ALA A 71 22.99 21.98 3.91
C ALA A 71 23.50 22.99 2.87
N VAL A 72 22.63 23.86 2.33
CA VAL A 72 23.02 24.95 1.42
C VAL A 72 23.96 25.93 2.11
N PHE A 73 23.62 26.37 3.33
CA PHE A 73 24.47 27.29 4.08
C PHE A 73 25.88 26.71 4.34
N MET A 74 25.95 25.44 4.74
CA MET A 74 27.23 24.77 4.98
C MET A 74 28.03 24.56 3.69
N LEU A 75 27.35 24.24 2.58
CA LEU A 75 27.97 24.15 1.26
C LEU A 75 28.59 25.49 0.85
N GLU A 76 27.88 26.61 1.01
CA GLU A 76 28.39 27.96 0.72
C GLU A 76 29.66 28.28 1.52
N VAL A 77 29.67 27.96 2.83
CA VAL A 77 30.82 28.21 3.71
C VAL A 77 32.08 27.47 3.24
N LYS A 78 31.93 26.21 2.79
CA LYS A 78 33.07 25.39 2.37
C LYS A 78 33.37 25.43 0.86
N PHE A 79 32.52 26.09 0.07
CA PHE A 79 32.54 26.01 -1.40
C PHE A 79 33.91 26.37 -2.00
N TYR A 80 34.49 27.49 -1.58
CA TYR A 80 35.76 27.99 -2.13
C TYR A 80 37.00 27.21 -1.67
N TYR A 81 36.87 26.39 -0.62
CA TYR A 81 37.97 25.58 -0.10
C TYR A 81 38.04 24.20 -0.78
N LEU A 82 37.03 23.84 -1.56
CA LEU A 82 36.92 22.54 -2.19
C LEU A 82 37.50 22.52 -3.61
N PRO A 83 38.07 21.38 -4.04
CA PRO A 83 38.40 21.15 -5.44
C PRO A 83 37.17 21.28 -6.34
N GLY A 84 37.34 21.77 -7.57
CA GLY A 84 36.23 22.00 -8.50
C GLY A 84 35.37 20.75 -8.81
N TYR A 85 35.96 19.55 -8.79
CA TYR A 85 35.19 18.32 -8.97
C TYR A 85 34.29 18.02 -7.77
N TYR A 86 34.72 18.31 -6.54
CA TYR A 86 33.87 18.17 -5.34
C TYR A 86 32.76 19.21 -5.32
N GLN A 87 33.02 20.44 -5.77
CA GLN A 87 31.98 21.45 -5.93
C GLN A 87 30.85 20.93 -6.85
N ALA A 88 31.22 20.38 -8.00
CA ALA A 88 30.25 19.81 -8.94
C ALA A 88 29.50 18.62 -8.35
N LEU A 89 30.18 17.71 -7.65
CA LEU A 89 29.57 16.55 -6.98
C LEU A 89 28.60 16.97 -5.88
N LEU A 90 28.95 17.94 -5.04
CA LEU A 90 28.08 18.40 -3.96
C LEU A 90 26.86 19.13 -4.48
N ILE A 91 27.01 20.03 -5.47
CA ILE A 91 25.87 20.70 -6.11
C ILE A 91 24.94 19.67 -6.75
N THR A 92 25.50 18.75 -7.54
CA THR A 92 24.73 17.71 -8.23
C THR A 92 24.03 16.80 -7.23
N GLY A 93 24.73 16.37 -6.18
CA GLY A 93 24.18 15.56 -5.10
C GLY A 93 23.06 16.28 -4.36
N MET A 94 23.20 17.57 -4.06
CA MET A 94 22.16 18.38 -3.40
C MET A 94 20.89 18.49 -4.25
N ILE A 95 21.04 18.74 -5.56
CA ILE A 95 19.90 18.80 -6.49
C ILE A 95 19.23 17.42 -6.60
N LEU A 96 20.03 16.37 -6.82
CA LEU A 96 19.54 15.00 -6.95
C LEU A 96 18.78 14.58 -5.70
N PHE A 97 19.35 14.81 -4.51
CA PHE A 97 18.73 14.50 -3.23
C PHE A 97 17.41 15.25 -3.05
N THR A 98 17.36 16.53 -3.42
CA THR A 98 16.18 17.38 -3.31
C THR A 98 15.03 16.89 -4.21
N VAL A 99 15.33 16.62 -5.49
CA VAL A 99 14.32 16.14 -6.44
C VAL A 99 13.79 14.78 -6.03
N ILE A 100 14.69 13.86 -5.68
CA ILE A 100 14.30 12.52 -5.24
C ILE A 100 13.51 12.59 -3.94
N GLU A 101 13.86 13.47 -3.01
CA GLU A 101 13.14 13.63 -1.77
C GLU A 101 11.68 14.00 -1.98
N VAL A 102 11.41 14.98 -2.83
CA VAL A 102 10.05 15.44 -3.12
C VAL A 102 9.22 14.30 -3.71
N VAL A 103 9.77 13.60 -4.72
CA VAL A 103 9.10 12.43 -5.34
C VAL A 103 8.90 11.31 -4.32
N ARG A 104 9.90 11.05 -3.49
CA ARG A 104 9.89 10.02 -2.44
C ARG A 104 8.78 10.33 -1.43
N LEU A 105 8.73 11.54 -0.86
CA LEU A 105 7.70 11.92 0.12
C LEU A 105 6.29 11.80 -0.48
N TYR A 106 6.11 12.21 -1.74
CA TYR A 106 4.83 12.07 -2.44
C TYR A 106 4.40 10.60 -2.57
N LEU A 107 5.30 9.74 -3.06
CA LEU A 107 5.03 8.30 -3.22
C LEU A 107 4.81 7.59 -1.89
N GLY A 108 5.54 7.98 -0.84
CA GLY A 108 5.37 7.41 0.51
C GLY A 108 4.01 7.76 1.10
N TYR A 109 3.56 9.00 0.91
CA TYR A 109 2.26 9.45 1.41
C TYR A 109 1.11 8.74 0.69
N ILE A 110 1.11 8.77 -0.65
CA ILE A 110 0.08 8.14 -1.48
C ILE A 110 0.10 6.62 -1.33
N GLY A 111 1.28 5.99 -1.41
CA GLY A 111 1.42 4.54 -1.33
C GLY A 111 0.98 3.96 0.01
N ASN A 112 1.17 4.68 1.11
CA ASN A 112 0.70 4.23 2.42
C ASN A 112 -0.81 4.44 2.62
N LEU A 113 -1.38 5.55 2.14
CA LEU A 113 -2.81 5.85 2.30
C LEU A 113 -3.71 5.04 1.38
N GLU A 114 -3.28 4.80 0.15
CA GLU A 114 -4.09 4.10 -0.85
C GLU A 114 -3.78 2.58 -0.89
N GLU A 115 -2.97 2.08 0.06
CA GLU A 115 -2.42 0.70 0.08
C GLU A 115 -1.83 0.23 -1.26
N LYS A 116 -1.30 1.16 -2.06
CA LYS A 116 -0.76 0.81 -3.36
C LYS A 116 0.67 0.29 -3.21
N THR A 117 0.78 -1.04 -3.28
CA THR A 117 2.05 -1.78 -3.28
C THR A 117 3.10 -1.24 -4.27
N PRO A 118 2.79 -0.86 -5.52
CA PRO A 118 3.81 -0.39 -6.45
C PRO A 118 4.43 0.96 -6.03
N GLU A 119 3.62 1.91 -5.57
CA GLU A 119 4.04 3.25 -5.14
C GLU A 119 4.88 3.15 -3.86
N LEU A 120 4.48 2.28 -2.92
CA LEU A 120 5.25 2.04 -1.71
C LEU A 120 6.57 1.30 -2.00
N ALA A 121 6.60 0.40 -2.97
CA ALA A 121 7.83 -0.22 -3.43
C ALA A 121 8.77 0.80 -4.09
N ALA A 122 8.22 1.74 -4.87
CA ALA A 122 8.99 2.83 -5.45
C ALA A 122 9.56 3.78 -4.37
N PHE A 123 8.78 4.10 -3.34
CA PHE A 123 9.26 4.81 -2.15
C PHE A 123 10.47 4.10 -1.50
N TRP A 124 10.33 2.80 -1.24
CA TRP A 124 11.38 1.99 -0.62
C TRP A 124 12.64 1.94 -1.49
N LEU A 125 12.46 1.75 -2.81
CA LEU A 125 13.55 1.70 -3.77
C LEU A 125 14.29 3.03 -3.87
N LEU A 126 13.58 4.16 -3.99
CA LEU A 126 14.19 5.48 -4.04
C LEU A 126 15.00 5.78 -2.76
N SER A 127 14.45 5.40 -1.61
CA SER A 127 15.11 5.56 -0.31
C SER A 127 16.43 4.79 -0.25
N PHE A 128 16.42 3.53 -0.66
CA PHE A 128 17.59 2.64 -0.55
C PHE A 128 18.62 2.84 -1.68
N MET A 129 18.18 3.05 -2.92
CA MET A 129 19.07 3.12 -4.09
C MET A 129 19.67 4.49 -4.34
N PHE A 130 18.97 5.57 -3.98
CA PHE A 130 19.44 6.92 -4.27
C PHE A 130 19.70 7.73 -3.00
N GLN A 131 18.69 7.82 -2.13
CA GLN A 131 18.76 8.69 -0.96
C GLN A 131 19.87 8.25 0.01
N LEU A 132 19.96 6.94 0.27
CA LEU A 132 20.94 6.39 1.21
C LEU A 132 22.38 6.51 0.68
N PRO A 133 22.73 6.14 -0.57
CA PRO A 133 24.09 6.32 -1.08
C PRO A 133 24.53 7.79 -1.14
N VAL A 134 23.66 8.70 -1.58
CA VAL A 134 23.98 10.14 -1.63
C VAL A 134 24.21 10.69 -0.22
N LEU A 135 23.36 10.32 0.73
CA LEU A 135 23.51 10.77 2.12
C LEU A 135 24.76 10.21 2.78
N LEU A 136 25.09 8.93 2.52
CA LEU A 136 26.34 8.33 3.00
C LEU A 136 27.55 9.04 2.41
N PHE A 137 27.54 9.35 1.11
CA PHE A 137 28.60 10.14 0.49
C PHE A 137 28.83 11.47 1.21
N PHE A 138 27.77 12.21 1.55
CA PHE A 138 27.88 13.46 2.33
C PHE A 138 28.36 13.25 3.78
N LEU A 139 28.24 12.05 4.33
CA LEU A 139 28.59 11.78 5.74
C LEU A 139 29.98 11.17 5.91
N THR A 140 30.48 10.43 4.93
CA THR A 140 31.69 9.60 5.06
C THR A 140 32.88 10.10 4.26
N ASP A 141 32.65 10.91 3.23
CA ASP A 141 33.76 11.39 2.40
C ASP A 141 34.52 12.49 3.16
N GLU A 142 35.72 12.18 3.65
CA GLU A 142 36.54 13.17 4.36
C GLU A 142 37.11 14.25 3.40
N GLY A 143 37.02 14.04 2.08
CA GLY A 143 37.46 14.97 1.05
C GLY A 143 36.59 16.22 0.92
N ILE A 144 35.34 16.17 1.41
CA ILE A 144 34.38 17.28 1.33
C ILE A 144 34.45 18.25 2.53
N ILE A 145 35.43 18.12 3.44
CA ILE A 145 35.58 18.93 4.66
C ILE A 145 34.26 18.97 5.44
N ILE A 146 34.00 17.93 6.23
CA ILE A 146 32.72 17.75 6.92
C ILE A 146 32.64 18.69 8.14
N LEU A 147 31.70 19.63 8.12
CA LEU A 147 31.44 20.52 9.26
C LEU A 147 30.71 19.76 10.40
N PRO A 148 30.90 20.13 11.68
CA PRO A 148 30.19 19.48 12.78
C PRO A 148 28.66 19.57 12.69
N LEU A 149 28.15 20.72 12.26
CA LEU A 149 26.72 20.93 12.01
C LEU A 149 26.21 20.05 10.86
N GLU A 150 27.02 19.89 9.82
CA GLU A 150 26.72 19.08 8.63
C GLU A 150 26.54 17.63 9.02
N ARG A 151 27.51 17.13 9.80
CA ARG A 151 27.47 15.79 10.37
C ARG A 151 26.23 15.57 11.22
N ALA A 152 25.86 16.52 12.08
CA ALA A 152 24.66 16.40 12.93
C ALA A 152 23.37 16.35 12.08
N VAL A 153 23.21 17.28 11.14
CA VAL A 153 22.01 17.43 10.31
C VAL A 153 21.84 16.23 9.36
N HIS A 154 22.90 15.76 8.71
CA HIS A 154 22.86 14.57 7.87
C HIS A 154 22.69 13.28 8.69
N SER A 155 23.32 13.16 9.87
CA SER A 155 23.14 11.97 10.74
C SER A 155 21.69 11.84 11.22
N LEU A 156 21.07 12.95 11.61
CA LEU A 156 19.66 12.97 12.00
C LEU A 156 18.78 12.57 10.81
N TYR A 157 19.07 13.08 9.62
CA TYR A 157 18.36 12.67 8.41
C TYR A 157 18.52 11.18 8.11
N LEU A 158 19.73 10.64 8.27
CA LEU A 158 20.04 9.23 8.05
C LEU A 158 19.24 8.35 9.00
N PHE A 159 19.13 8.74 10.26
CA PHE A 159 18.29 8.03 11.23
C PHE A 159 16.83 7.99 10.79
N PHE A 160 16.25 9.13 10.38
CA PHE A 160 14.89 9.17 9.84
C PHE A 160 14.73 8.30 8.59
N LEU A 161 15.71 8.33 7.68
CA LEU A 161 15.69 7.55 6.45
C LEU A 161 15.73 6.05 6.72
N LEU A 162 16.60 5.58 7.61
CA LEU A 162 16.71 4.17 7.99
C LEU A 162 15.42 3.67 8.66
N ALA A 163 14.86 4.48 9.56
CA ALA A 163 13.59 4.15 10.21
C ALA A 163 12.43 4.07 9.19
N GLN A 164 12.40 4.96 8.19
CA GLN A 164 11.44 4.92 7.09
C GLN A 164 11.63 3.69 6.20
N ILE A 165 12.86 3.30 5.86
CA ILE A 165 13.16 2.10 5.08
C ILE A 165 12.67 0.85 5.81
N LEU A 166 12.90 0.77 7.12
CA LEU A 166 12.43 -0.36 7.93
C LEU A 166 10.89 -0.39 8.00
N ALA A 167 10.26 0.73 8.32
CA ALA A 167 8.80 0.82 8.42
C ALA A 167 8.11 0.53 7.07
N SER A 168 8.63 1.04 5.96
CA SER A 168 8.10 0.78 4.62
C SER A 168 8.32 -0.66 4.18
N PHE A 169 9.42 -1.29 4.54
CA PHE A 169 9.62 -2.72 4.31
C PHE A 169 8.57 -3.57 5.04
N LEU A 170 8.30 -3.25 6.30
CA LEU A 170 7.26 -3.93 7.10
C LEU A 170 5.87 -3.74 6.50
N ALA A 171 5.55 -2.51 6.07
CA ALA A 171 4.30 -2.22 5.38
C ALA A 171 4.17 -3.01 4.06
N LEU A 172 5.23 -3.06 3.25
CA LEU A 172 5.26 -3.80 1.98
C LEU A 172 5.07 -5.31 2.18
N ARG A 173 5.71 -5.89 3.21
CA ARG A 173 5.53 -7.30 3.57
C ARG A 173 4.09 -7.60 3.97
N THR A 174 3.51 -6.76 4.80
CA THR A 174 2.12 -6.90 5.26
C THR A 174 1.14 -6.81 4.08
N MET A 175 1.31 -5.84 3.18
CA MET A 175 0.46 -5.68 2.00
C MET A 175 0.57 -6.86 1.03
N THR A 176 1.77 -7.41 0.83
CA THR A 176 1.97 -8.58 -0.05
C THR A 176 1.27 -9.83 0.50
N GLN A 177 1.26 -10.00 1.82
CA GLN A 177 0.53 -11.09 2.48
C GLN A 177 -0.99 -10.93 2.32
N LYS A 178 -1.52 -9.72 2.51
CA LYS A 178 -2.94 -9.41 2.28
C LYS A 178 -3.36 -9.72 0.82
N LEU A 179 -2.54 -9.29 -0.15
CA LEU A 179 -2.81 -9.52 -1.57
C LEU A 179 -2.86 -11.02 -1.91
N THR A 180 -1.95 -11.81 -1.35
CA THR A 180 -1.92 -13.27 -1.52
C THR A 180 -3.17 -13.92 -0.93
N LEU A 181 -3.58 -13.51 0.28
CA LEU A 181 -4.79 -14.00 0.94
C LEU A 181 -6.05 -13.67 0.14
N LEU A 182 -6.18 -12.44 -0.36
CA LEU A 182 -7.30 -12.02 -1.20
C LEU A 182 -7.34 -12.79 -2.52
N PHE A 183 -6.18 -13.09 -3.12
CA PHE A 183 -6.11 -13.92 -4.33
C PHE A 183 -6.62 -15.34 -4.05
N HIS A 184 -6.19 -15.96 -2.95
CA HIS A 184 -6.67 -17.28 -2.55
C HIS A 184 -8.17 -17.29 -2.28
N LEU A 185 -8.69 -16.33 -1.51
CA LEU A 185 -10.13 -16.23 -1.26
C LEU A 185 -10.94 -16.02 -2.55
N ARG A 186 -10.44 -15.20 -3.48
CA ARG A 186 -11.09 -14.99 -4.79
C ARG A 186 -11.09 -16.27 -5.63
N GLN A 187 -10.06 -17.10 -5.54
CA GLN A 187 -10.04 -18.41 -6.18
C GLN A 187 -11.09 -19.34 -5.59
N PHE A 188 -11.22 -19.40 -4.25
CA PHE A 188 -12.25 -20.22 -3.59
C PHE A 188 -13.67 -19.74 -3.92
N GLY A 189 -13.95 -18.43 -3.79
CA GLY A 189 -15.27 -17.88 -4.11
C GLY A 189 -15.69 -18.10 -5.56
N LYS A 190 -14.75 -18.04 -6.52
CA LYS A 190 -15.03 -18.38 -7.93
C LYS A 190 -15.34 -19.87 -8.11
N VAL A 191 -14.66 -20.76 -7.40
CA VAL A 191 -14.91 -22.21 -7.44
C VAL A 191 -16.27 -22.57 -6.84
N ASP A 192 -16.65 -21.94 -5.74
CA ASP A 192 -17.95 -22.15 -5.10
C ASP A 192 -19.11 -21.63 -5.96
N ASN A 193 -18.92 -20.49 -6.63
CA ASN A 193 -19.91 -19.95 -7.58
C ASN A 193 -20.09 -20.88 -8.79
N PHE A 194 -19.03 -21.53 -9.28
CA PHE A 194 -19.12 -22.59 -10.28
C PHE A 194 -19.82 -23.85 -9.78
N ARG A 195 -19.65 -24.22 -8.50
CA ARG A 195 -20.36 -25.35 -7.88
C ARG A 195 -21.84 -25.06 -7.71
N HIS A 196 -22.23 -23.86 -7.27
CA HIS A 196 -23.64 -23.45 -7.22
C HIS A 196 -24.29 -23.38 -8.61
N THR A 197 -23.56 -22.93 -9.63
CA THR A 197 -24.05 -22.95 -11.02
C THR A 197 -24.24 -24.37 -11.56
N ARG A 198 -23.40 -25.33 -11.13
CA ARG A 198 -23.54 -26.76 -11.49
C ARG A 198 -24.63 -27.48 -10.69
N MET A 199 -24.91 -27.03 -9.46
CA MET A 199 -25.92 -27.57 -8.55
C MET A 199 -27.31 -26.98 -8.74
N ASN A 200 -27.53 -26.15 -9.77
CA ASN A 200 -28.86 -25.67 -10.16
C ASN A 200 -29.33 -26.44 -11.42
N PRO A 201 -29.95 -27.63 -11.28
CA PRO A 201 -30.31 -28.47 -12.41
C PRO A 201 -31.70 -28.10 -12.91
N ALA A 202 -31.91 -26.90 -13.46
CA ALA A 202 -33.14 -26.64 -14.21
C ALA A 202 -33.03 -25.44 -15.15
N HIS A 203 -33.35 -25.70 -16.43
CA HIS A 203 -33.66 -24.78 -17.52
C HIS A 203 -32.51 -24.33 -18.43
N GLY A 204 -32.39 -25.02 -19.56
CA GLY A 204 -31.78 -24.48 -20.77
C GLY A 204 -31.24 -25.53 -21.73
N LEU A 205 -32.11 -26.37 -22.30
CA LEU A 205 -31.81 -27.17 -23.51
C LEU A 205 -31.32 -26.25 -24.64
N PRO A 206 -30.18 -26.53 -25.31
CA PRO A 206 -29.79 -25.78 -26.49
C PRO A 206 -29.61 -26.70 -27.70
N TYR A 207 -30.69 -27.09 -28.38
CA TYR A 207 -30.59 -27.66 -29.73
C TYR A 207 -31.87 -27.43 -30.53
N HIS A 208 -31.92 -26.37 -31.34
CA HIS A 208 -32.13 -26.54 -32.78
C HIS A 208 -31.73 -25.27 -33.55
N ARG A 209 -30.59 -25.36 -34.24
CA ARG A 209 -30.20 -24.47 -35.32
C ARG A 209 -30.80 -25.05 -36.61
N SER A 210 -31.71 -24.32 -37.25
CA SER A 210 -32.20 -24.61 -38.62
C SER A 210 -32.27 -23.31 -39.43
N VAL A 211 -31.07 -22.85 -39.83
CA VAL A 211 -30.73 -22.46 -41.21
C VAL A 211 -31.87 -21.87 -42.06
N LEU A 212 -31.81 -20.55 -42.26
CA LEU A 212 -32.48 -19.86 -43.37
C LEU A 212 -32.02 -20.43 -44.73
N PRO A 213 -32.93 -20.46 -45.72
CA PRO A 213 -32.54 -20.07 -47.07
C PRO A 213 -33.40 -18.91 -47.61
N MET A 214 -32.74 -18.10 -48.44
CA MET A 214 -33.25 -16.91 -49.11
C MET A 214 -34.56 -17.13 -49.89
N SER A 215 -35.35 -16.07 -50.01
CA SER A 215 -36.23 -15.86 -51.18
C SER A 215 -35.58 -14.87 -52.15
N PRO A 216 -35.44 -15.20 -53.44
CA PRO A 216 -35.38 -14.21 -54.49
C PRO A 216 -36.64 -14.32 -55.36
N THR A 217 -37.38 -13.22 -55.53
CA THR A 217 -37.85 -12.74 -56.84
C THR A 217 -38.61 -11.43 -56.70
N ARG A 218 -38.14 -10.45 -57.48
CA ARG A 218 -38.92 -9.32 -57.97
C ARG A 218 -40.12 -9.84 -58.75
N ASP A 219 -41.26 -9.15 -58.69
CA ASP A 219 -41.91 -8.67 -59.91
C ASP A 219 -42.80 -7.46 -59.64
N MET A 220 -42.71 -6.52 -60.57
CA MET A 220 -43.53 -5.32 -60.73
C MET A 220 -44.99 -5.71 -61.01
N ASN A 221 -45.96 -4.89 -60.59
CA ASN A 221 -47.01 -4.36 -61.47
C ASN A 221 -48.05 -3.51 -60.70
N HIS A 222 -48.30 -2.34 -61.29
CA HIS A 222 -49.42 -1.38 -61.17
C HIS A 222 -49.65 -0.60 -59.87
#